data_AF-A0A353WVB7-F1
#
_entry.id   AF-A0A353WVB7-F1
#
_cell.length_a   1.000
_cell.length_b   1.000
_cell.length_c   1.000
_cell.angle_alpha   90.00
_cell.angle_beta   90.00
_cell.angle_gamma   90.00
#
_symmetry.space_group_name_H-M   'P 1'
#
loop_
_entity.id
_entity.type
_entity.pdbx_description
1 polymer ?
#
loop_
_entity_poly.entity_id
_entity_poly.type
_entity_poly.pdbx_seq_one_letter_code
_entity_poly.pdbx_strand_id
1 'polypeptide(L)'
;MICHTPALITTIHEEENLFIGYKVNSVSPIEEINIEKLIMKGKPKKRMIAKQLKKLGLKYERGGPGKNFSTRDRNLVTSQNPFSGESFNELFLDLLSKY
;
A
#
# COMPACT_ATOMS: atom_id res chain seq x y z
N MET A 1 -2.86 -1.85 6.61
CA MET A 1 -3.22 -0.74 5.70
C MET A 1 -3.61 -1.32 4.34
N ILE A 2 -4.72 -0.89 3.74
CA ILE A 2 -5.29 -1.56 2.56
C ILE A 2 -5.41 -0.58 1.40
N CYS A 3 -5.07 -1.01 0.19
CA CYS A 3 -5.31 -0.30 -1.06
C CYS A 3 -4.69 1.11 -1.09
N HIS A 4 -5.46 2.18 -0.89
CA HIS A 4 -4.98 3.57 -0.90
C HIS A 4 -4.45 4.06 0.44
N THR A 5 -4.82 3.41 1.56
CA THR A 5 -4.43 3.84 2.91
C THR A 5 -2.92 4.05 3.07
N PRO A 6 -2.00 3.25 2.47
CA PRO A 6 -0.56 3.51 2.49
C PRO A 6 -0.14 4.94 2.09
N ALA A 7 -0.96 5.69 1.35
CA ALA A 7 -0.71 7.10 1.08
C ALA A 7 -0.56 7.95 2.36
N LEU A 8 -1.16 7.56 3.49
CA LEU A 8 -1.00 8.25 4.77
C LEU A 8 0.45 8.25 5.27
N ILE A 9 1.27 7.26 4.90
CA ILE A 9 2.70 7.27 5.25
C ILE A 9 3.42 8.47 4.61
N THR A 10 2.94 8.93 3.45
CA THR A 10 3.52 10.07 2.72
C THR A 10 3.22 11.42 3.36
N THR A 11 2.36 11.46 4.38
CA THR A 11 2.05 12.70 5.12
C THR A 11 2.86 12.85 6.39
N ILE A 12 3.64 11.83 6.78
CA ILE A 12 4.55 11.89 7.94
C ILE A 12 5.83 12.60 7.51
N HIS A 13 6.32 13.53 8.33
CA HIS A 13 7.58 14.23 8.06
C HIS A 13 8.76 13.24 8.02
N GLU A 14 9.71 13.44 7.11
CA GLU A 14 10.78 12.44 6.84
C GLU A 14 11.60 12.11 8.10
N GLU A 15 11.92 13.12 8.91
CA GLU A 15 12.67 12.99 10.16
C GLU A 15 11.94 12.17 11.25
N GLU A 16 10.61 12.08 11.16
CA GLU A 16 9.75 11.37 12.12
C GLU A 16 9.22 10.05 11.55
N ASN A 17 9.53 9.75 10.29
CA ASN A 17 8.93 8.63 9.58
C ASN A 17 9.63 7.31 9.93
N LEU A 18 9.03 6.56 10.86
CA LEU A 18 9.57 5.28 11.29
C LEU A 18 9.47 4.18 10.22
N PHE A 19 8.77 4.41 9.11
CA PHE A 19 8.58 3.43 8.04
C PHE A 19 9.65 3.49 6.94
N ILE A 20 10.60 4.42 7.00
CA ILE A 20 11.69 4.50 6.01
C ILE A 20 12.44 3.17 5.95
N GLY A 21 12.66 2.65 4.74
CA GLY A 21 13.29 1.36 4.49
C GLY A 21 12.39 0.12 4.68
N TYR A 22 11.16 0.27 5.21
CA TYR A 22 10.20 -0.84 5.31
C TYR A 22 9.72 -1.30 3.93
N LYS A 23 9.40 -2.58 3.81
CA LYS A 23 8.60 -3.09 2.69
C LYS A 23 7.14 -2.65 2.85
N VAL A 24 6.57 -2.22 1.74
CA VAL A 24 5.19 -1.73 1.68
C VAL A 24 4.58 -2.08 0.33
N ASN A 25 3.27 -2.28 0.28
CA ASN A 25 2.51 -2.20 -0.95
C ASN A 25 1.38 -1.16 -0.80
N SER A 26 0.71 -0.89 -1.92
CA SER A 26 -0.49 -0.06 -2.03
C SER A 26 -1.20 -0.45 -3.33
N VAL A 27 -2.34 0.17 -3.62
CA VAL A 27 -2.94 0.16 -4.97
C VAL A 27 -1.85 0.36 -6.01
N SER A 28 -1.82 -0.50 -7.03
CA SER A 28 -0.78 -0.42 -8.05
C SER A 28 -1.03 0.78 -8.96
N PRO A 29 0.01 1.36 -9.58
CA PRO A 29 -0.16 2.48 -10.51
C PRO A 29 -1.16 2.23 -11.64
N ILE A 30 -1.27 0.99 -12.12
CA ILE A 30 -2.21 0.62 -13.19
C ILE A 30 -3.64 0.63 -12.66
N GLU A 31 -3.87 0.04 -11.48
CA GLU A 31 -5.18 0.06 -10.81
C GLU A 31 -5.58 1.49 -10.46
N GLU A 32 -4.67 2.30 -9.93
CA GLU A 32 -4.88 3.71 -9.60
C GLU A 32 -5.37 4.48 -10.83
N ILE A 33 -4.66 4.39 -11.96
CA ILE A 33 -5.06 5.05 -13.22
C ILE A 33 -6.44 4.58 -13.71
N ASN A 34 -6.72 3.27 -13.63
CA ASN A 34 -8.02 2.72 -14.05
C ASN A 34 -9.16 3.22 -13.17
N ILE A 35 -8.96 3.26 -11.85
CA ILE A 35 -9.93 3.78 -10.88
C ILE A 35 -10.18 5.26 -11.15
N GLU A 36 -9.12 6.05 -11.29
CA GLU A 36 -9.23 7.50 -11.51
C GLU A 36 -9.98 7.85 -12.79
N LYS A 37 -9.62 7.22 -13.92
CA LYS A 37 -10.13 7.60 -15.24
C LYS A 37 -11.46 6.95 -15.59
N LEU A 38 -11.63 5.68 -15.24
CA LEU A 38 -12.77 4.89 -15.72
C LEU A 38 -13.89 4.82 -14.68
N ILE A 39 -13.53 4.56 -13.42
CA ILE A 39 -14.51 4.32 -12.34
C ILE A 39 -14.96 5.64 -11.73
N MET A 40 -14.02 6.43 -11.20
CA MET A 40 -14.32 7.67 -10.50
C MET A 40 -14.47 8.86 -11.44
N LYS A 41 -13.87 8.81 -12.64
CA LYS A 41 -13.81 9.92 -13.62
C LYS A 41 -13.33 11.24 -12.98
N GLY A 42 -12.42 11.12 -12.01
CA GLY A 42 -11.94 12.22 -11.19
C GLY A 42 -10.61 12.80 -11.68
N LYS A 43 -10.21 13.92 -11.09
CA LYS A 43 -8.88 14.53 -11.27
C LYS A 43 -8.18 14.65 -9.91
N PRO A 44 -7.59 13.56 -9.38
CA PRO A 44 -7.00 13.59 -8.06
C PRO A 44 -5.79 14.53 -8.02
N LYS A 45 -5.72 15.35 -6.96
CA LYS A 45 -4.59 16.26 -6.70
C LYS A 45 -3.35 15.52 -6.21
N LYS A 46 -3.54 14.40 -5.51
CA LYS A 46 -2.50 13.50 -5.00
C LYS A 46 -2.69 12.15 -5.67
N ARG A 47 -1.67 11.68 -6.38
CA ARG A 47 -1.69 10.45 -7.18
C ARG A 47 -0.32 9.79 -7.22
N MET A 48 -0.22 8.61 -7.81
CA MET A 48 1.02 7.84 -7.94
C MET A 48 1.57 7.47 -6.56
N ILE A 49 0.71 6.89 -5.70
CA ILE A 49 1.05 6.52 -4.32
C ILE A 49 2.33 5.68 -4.28
N ALA A 50 2.44 4.67 -5.14
CA ALA A 50 3.62 3.83 -5.25
C ALA A 50 4.92 4.61 -5.50
N LYS A 51 4.86 5.65 -6.35
CA LYS A 51 6.03 6.49 -6.65
C LYS A 51 6.40 7.36 -5.45
N GLN A 52 5.40 7.89 -4.75
CA GLN A 52 5.61 8.70 -3.54
C GLN A 52 6.26 7.87 -2.42
N LEU A 53 5.75 6.65 -2.17
CA LEU A 53 6.33 5.71 -1.19
C LEU A 53 7.78 5.34 -1.53
N LYS A 54 8.08 5.04 -2.80
CA LYS A 54 9.46 4.80 -3.24
C LYS A 54 10.38 6.00 -3.04
N LYS A 55 9.90 7.21 -3.38
CA LYS A 55 10.68 8.46 -3.23
C LYS A 55 10.99 8.73 -1.76
N LEU A 56 10.06 8.39 -0.87
CA LEU A 56 10.22 8.49 0.57
C LEU A 56 11.20 7.44 1.12
N GLY A 57 11.68 6.48 0.33
CA GLY A 57 12.66 5.49 0.80
C GLY A 57 12.05 4.17 1.30
N LEU A 58 10.75 3.92 1.07
CA LEU A 58 10.15 2.61 1.32
C LEU A 58 10.43 1.64 0.17
N LYS A 59 10.56 0.35 0.50
CA LYS A 59 10.76 -0.75 -0.43
C LYS A 59 9.42 -1.21 -0.99
N TYR A 60 8.95 -0.53 -2.03
CA TYR A 60 7.64 -0.82 -2.62
C TYR A 60 7.63 -2.12 -3.43
N GLU A 61 6.72 -3.02 -3.09
CA GLU A 61 6.44 -4.30 -3.77
C GLU A 61 5.00 -4.29 -4.32
N ARG A 62 4.73 -5.07 -5.36
CA ARG A 62 3.37 -5.25 -5.91
C ARG A 62 3.21 -6.59 -6.60
N GLY A 63 1.99 -7.11 -6.57
CA GLY A 63 1.55 -8.20 -7.45
C GLY A 63 0.99 -7.68 -8.78
N GLY A 64 0.36 -8.58 -9.53
CA GLY A 64 -0.42 -8.19 -10.71
C GLY A 64 -1.70 -7.41 -10.35
N PRO A 65 -2.29 -6.64 -11.28
CA PRO A 65 -3.58 -6.00 -11.05
C PRO A 65 -4.67 -7.02 -10.66
N GLY A 66 -5.49 -6.67 -9.66
CA GLY A 66 -6.58 -7.51 -9.16
C GLY A 66 -6.14 -8.78 -8.43
N LYS A 67 -4.83 -8.99 -8.19
CA LYS A 67 -4.32 -10.17 -7.50
C LYS A 67 -4.43 -10.03 -5.98
N ASN A 68 -4.58 -11.17 -5.32
CA ASN A 68 -4.52 -11.31 -3.87
C ASN A 68 -3.06 -11.15 -3.42
N PHE A 69 -2.63 -9.91 -3.13
CA PHE A 69 -1.24 -9.60 -2.79
C PHE A 69 -1.14 -8.68 -1.57
N SER A 70 -0.47 -9.20 -0.54
CA SER A 70 -0.19 -8.50 0.71
C SER A 70 1.28 -8.67 1.11
N THR A 71 1.80 -7.72 1.88
CA THR A 71 3.18 -7.66 2.33
C THR A 71 3.19 -7.33 3.82
N ARG A 72 4.02 -8.04 4.58
CA ARG A 72 4.32 -7.72 5.98
C ARG A 72 5.80 -7.40 6.14
N ASP A 73 6.09 -6.31 6.85
CA ASP A 73 7.42 -5.99 7.37
C ASP A 73 7.27 -5.56 8.83
N ARG A 74 7.81 -6.38 9.75
CA ARG A 74 7.61 -6.22 11.20
C ARG A 74 6.13 -6.10 11.54
N ASN A 75 5.70 -4.95 12.04
CA ASN A 75 4.31 -4.66 12.46
C ASN A 75 3.51 -3.93 11.36
N LEU A 76 4.11 -3.66 10.20
CA LEU A 76 3.42 -3.05 9.07
C LEU A 76 2.89 -4.15 8.14
N VAL A 77 1.56 -4.37 8.17
CA VAL A 77 0.87 -5.23 7.21
C VAL A 77 0.14 -4.35 6.19
N THR A 78 0.44 -4.55 4.91
CA THR A 78 -0.11 -3.78 3.79
C THR A 78 -0.71 -4.71 2.73
N SER A 79 -1.82 -4.31 2.10
CA SER A 79 -2.42 -5.05 0.97
C SER A 79 -2.74 -4.16 -0.22
N GLN A 80 -2.59 -4.72 -1.42
CA GLN A 80 -2.61 -3.95 -2.67
C GLN A 80 -4.02 -3.46 -3.04
N ASN A 81 -5.05 -4.28 -2.90
CA ASN A 81 -6.39 -3.99 -3.42
C ASN A 81 -7.48 -4.72 -2.61
N PRO A 82 -8.77 -4.47 -2.86
CA PRO A 82 -9.87 -5.16 -2.16
C PRO A 82 -9.88 -6.68 -2.33
N PHE A 83 -9.27 -7.20 -3.42
CA PHE A 83 -9.16 -8.64 -3.68
C PHE A 83 -8.06 -9.31 -2.84
N SER A 84 -7.31 -8.53 -2.05
CA SER A 84 -6.21 -9.02 -1.21
C SER A 84 -6.63 -9.41 0.21
N GLY A 85 -7.93 -9.58 0.46
CA GLY A 85 -8.47 -9.82 1.80
C GLY A 85 -7.94 -11.09 2.47
N GLU A 86 -7.85 -12.19 1.73
CA GLU A 86 -7.35 -13.47 2.25
C GLU A 86 -5.87 -13.36 2.68
N SER A 87 -4.97 -12.89 1.79
CA SER A 87 -3.55 -12.74 2.13
C SER A 87 -3.31 -11.69 3.22
N PHE A 88 -4.15 -10.64 3.28
CA PHE A 88 -4.08 -9.64 4.35
C PHE A 88 -4.42 -10.26 5.70
N ASN A 89 -5.54 -10.99 5.77
CA ASN A 89 -6.01 -11.61 7.00
C ASN A 89 -5.01 -12.66 7.51
N GLU A 90 -4.43 -13.47 6.62
CA GLU A 90 -3.38 -14.43 6.96
C GLU A 90 -2.21 -13.73 7.66
N LEU A 91 -1.62 -12.71 7.03
CA LEU A 91 -0.48 -11.97 7.58
C LEU A 91 -0.82 -11.18 8.85
N PHE A 92 -2.03 -10.64 8.93
CA PHE A 92 -2.49 -9.83 10.05
C PHE A 92 -2.80 -10.69 11.29
N LEU A 93 -3.48 -11.82 11.11
CA LEU A 93 -3.75 -12.75 12.22
C LEU A 93 -2.46 -13.42 12.71
N ASP A 94 -1.53 -13.78 11.80
CA ASP A 94 -0.20 -14.26 12.19
C ASP A 94 0.62 -13.20 12.94
N LEU A 95 0.43 -11.91 12.65
CA LEU A 95 1.06 -10.84 13.44
C LEU A 95 0.47 -10.79 14.86
N LEU A 96 -0.86 -10.88 14.98
CA LEU A 96 -1.55 -10.81 16.28
C LEU A 96 -1.27 -12.03 17.17
N SER A 97 -1.03 -13.21 16.61
CA SER A 97 -0.74 -14.41 17.40
C SER A 97 0.69 -14.47 17.96
N LYS A 98 1.59 -13.63 17.44
CA LYS A 98 3.00 -13.55 17.84
C LYS A 98 3.29 -12.42 18.83
N TYR A 99 2.25 -11.73 19.27
CA TYR A 99 2.28 -10.62 20.22
C TYR A 99 1.62 -11.05 21.53
#